data_AF-A0A2N3ARA4-F1
#
_entry.id   AF-A0A2N3ARA4-F1
#
_cell.length_a   1.000
_cell.length_b   1.000
_cell.length_c   1.000
_cell.angle_alpha   90.00
_cell.angle_beta   90.00
_cell.angle_gamma   90.00
#
_symmetry.space_group_name_H-M   'P 1'
#
loop_
_entity.id
_entity.type
_entity.pdbx_description
1 polymer ?
#
loop_
_entity_poly.entity_id
_entity_poly.type
_entity_poly.pdbx_seq_one_letter_code
_entity_poly.pdbx_strand_id
1 'polypeptide(L)'
;MVSTRQKEEILDKIVRYFKGNDWQNFLSLLKDPPEEVYHVHFWVENAIEAHSLVNLLDKYLKSIGFEVDRKIDLMSGPGGPAGVHCVHPCGGQDRWTLTFDMFWHFNAESVLAPSPSERGEMGKSFVCWGKSYIEQFYKKFQFTVVGPSQEKEIRRYFASRHWKEVLRHITDFNITHMHANVEISIPPDVLRLYAINAFKQAGFAVQWTFPCVFHVKEGYRGKIVFLMIYPEVVWDIAWKYNSQVVIRPSQEVFIFDTIHPGFDISTVDLLEEVLAKDRYIDLSEDEIERVVEMATK
;
A
#
# COMPACT_ATOMS: atom_id res chain seq x y z
N MET A 1 9.96 3.58 34.07
CA MET A 1 8.77 4.45 33.97
C MET A 1 9.20 5.73 33.29
N VAL A 2 8.52 6.12 32.22
CA VAL A 2 8.76 7.39 31.50
C VAL A 2 8.16 8.52 32.37
N SER A 3 8.90 9.59 32.61
CA SER A 3 8.40 10.73 33.39
C SER A 3 7.28 11.46 32.64
N THR A 4 6.38 12.16 33.35
CA THR A 4 5.32 12.98 32.73
C THR A 4 5.88 13.94 31.69
N ARG A 5 7.01 14.59 31.98
CA ARG A 5 7.68 15.50 31.04
C ARG A 5 8.14 14.80 29.76
N GLN A 6 8.71 13.60 29.88
CA GLN A 6 9.12 12.82 28.71
C GLN A 6 7.91 12.36 27.88
N LYS A 7 6.78 12.08 28.51
CA LYS A 7 5.52 11.78 27.80
C LYS A 7 5.03 12.99 27.00
N GLU A 8 5.00 14.18 27.60
CA GLU A 8 4.65 15.42 26.89
C GLU A 8 5.56 15.65 25.66
N GLU A 9 6.88 15.48 25.83
CA GLU A 9 7.85 15.62 24.74
C GLU A 9 7.61 14.60 23.60
N ILE A 10 7.14 13.38 23.93
CA ILE A 10 6.75 12.37 22.94
C ILE A 10 5.52 12.85 22.16
N LEU A 11 4.43 13.24 22.84
CA LEU A 11 3.19 13.68 22.18
C LEU A 11 3.43 14.90 21.28
N ASP A 12 4.23 15.87 21.74
CA ASP A 12 4.60 17.04 20.96
C ASP A 12 5.33 16.69 19.66
N LYS A 13 6.22 15.68 19.68
CA LYS A 13 6.90 15.22 18.46
C LYS A 13 5.92 14.64 17.45
N ILE A 14 4.93 13.87 17.92
CA ILE A 14 3.89 13.29 17.07
C ILE A 14 3.04 14.40 16.44
N VAL A 15 2.60 15.38 17.25
CA VAL A 15 1.84 16.55 16.77
C VAL A 15 2.63 17.33 15.71
N ARG A 16 3.94 17.52 15.92
CA ARG A 16 4.81 18.20 14.95
C ARG A 16 4.87 17.47 13.61
N TYR A 17 4.86 16.13 13.59
CA TYR A 17 4.80 15.37 12.34
C TYR A 17 3.52 15.68 11.56
N PHE A 18 2.35 15.61 12.20
CA PHE A 18 1.06 15.92 11.57
C PHE A 18 0.94 17.39 11.15
N LYS A 19 1.63 18.31 11.82
CA LYS A 19 1.73 19.73 11.40
C LYS A 19 2.86 19.98 10.39
N GLY A 20 3.64 18.97 10.04
CA GLY A 20 4.79 19.06 9.14
C GLY A 20 4.39 19.06 7.66
N ASN A 21 5.33 19.51 6.81
CA ASN A 21 5.08 19.74 5.39
C ASN A 21 4.59 18.49 4.64
N ASP A 22 5.18 17.32 4.86
CA ASP A 22 4.79 16.09 4.13
C ASP A 22 3.33 15.72 4.41
N TRP A 23 2.92 15.77 5.68
CA TRP A 23 1.54 15.48 6.06
C TRP A 23 0.58 16.56 5.54
N GLN A 24 0.95 17.85 5.65
CA GLN A 24 0.11 18.93 5.13
C GLN A 24 -0.03 18.88 3.59
N ASN A 25 1.02 18.47 2.87
CA ASN A 25 0.96 18.24 1.42
C ASN A 25 -0.01 17.10 1.10
N PHE A 26 0.02 16.00 1.85
CA PHE A 26 -0.96 14.93 1.71
C PHE A 26 -2.38 15.41 1.98
N LEU A 27 -2.63 16.17 3.05
CA LEU A 27 -3.95 16.72 3.33
C LEU A 27 -4.45 17.65 2.21
N SER A 28 -3.55 18.39 1.57
CA SER A 28 -3.88 19.20 0.39
C SER A 28 -4.35 18.32 -0.77
N LEU A 29 -3.65 17.22 -1.06
CA LEU A 29 -4.05 16.27 -2.09
C LEU A 29 -5.36 15.55 -1.75
N LEU A 30 -5.59 15.26 -0.47
CA LEU A 30 -6.81 14.59 -0.04
C LEU A 30 -8.05 15.47 -0.17
N LYS A 31 -7.90 16.80 0.02
CA LYS A 31 -9.02 17.77 0.01
C LYS A 31 -9.29 18.37 -1.37
N ASP A 32 -8.24 18.73 -2.10
CA ASP A 32 -8.33 19.44 -3.38
C ASP A 32 -7.23 18.94 -4.32
N PRO A 33 -7.33 17.68 -4.80
CA PRO A 33 -6.31 17.12 -5.66
C PRO A 33 -6.29 17.84 -7.03
N PRO A 34 -5.12 18.24 -7.54
CA PRO A 34 -5.02 18.96 -8.83
C PRO A 34 -5.34 18.07 -10.04
N GLU A 35 -5.34 16.76 -9.85
CA GLU A 35 -5.72 15.73 -10.82
C GLU A 35 -6.21 14.49 -10.07
N GLU A 36 -6.66 13.45 -10.77
CA GLU A 36 -6.94 12.17 -10.11
C GLU A 36 -5.66 11.60 -9.49
N VAL A 37 -5.65 11.46 -8.16
CA VAL A 37 -4.54 10.90 -7.38
C VAL A 37 -4.94 9.51 -6.91
N TYR A 38 -4.13 8.51 -7.22
CA TYR A 38 -4.44 7.12 -6.90
C TYR A 38 -3.86 6.69 -5.55
N HIS A 39 -2.57 6.97 -5.34
CA HIS A 39 -1.83 6.38 -4.23
C HIS A 39 -0.65 7.24 -3.77
N VAL A 40 -0.33 7.13 -2.48
CA VAL A 40 0.80 7.80 -1.83
C VAL A 40 1.58 6.81 -0.97
N HIS A 41 2.90 6.88 -0.99
CA HIS A 41 3.75 6.26 0.03
C HIS A 41 4.34 7.34 0.94
N PHE A 42 4.23 7.11 2.25
CA PHE A 42 5.03 7.76 3.26
C PHE A 42 6.16 6.83 3.71
N TRP A 43 7.35 7.39 3.84
CA TRP A 43 8.50 6.76 4.48
C TRP A 43 8.84 7.57 5.72
N VAL A 44 8.77 6.95 6.89
CA VAL A 44 8.93 7.61 8.18
C VAL A 44 9.92 6.88 9.08
N GLU A 45 10.50 7.60 10.02
CA GLU A 45 11.08 7.01 11.21
C GLU A 45 9.99 6.95 12.28
N ASN A 46 9.88 5.83 12.98
CA ASN A 46 8.81 5.59 13.94
C ASN A 46 9.33 4.83 15.18
N ALA A 47 8.91 5.27 16.36
CA ALA A 47 9.08 4.52 17.61
C ALA A 47 7.74 4.18 18.27
N ILE A 48 6.60 4.56 17.67
CA ILE A 48 5.26 4.25 18.18
C ILE A 48 4.90 2.81 17.81
N GLU A 49 4.30 2.09 18.76
CA GLU A 49 3.82 0.73 18.54
C GLU A 49 2.79 0.69 17.39
N ALA A 50 2.81 -0.38 16.59
CA ALA A 50 2.09 -0.45 15.32
C ALA A 50 0.58 -0.28 15.47
N HIS A 51 -0.06 -0.93 16.44
CA HIS A 51 -1.49 -0.76 16.71
C HIS A 51 -1.84 0.62 17.27
N SER A 52 -0.96 1.20 18.10
CA SER A 52 -1.09 2.58 18.56
C SER A 52 -1.05 3.57 17.39
N LEU A 53 -0.17 3.34 16.40
CA LEU A 53 -0.09 4.16 15.18
C LEU A 53 -1.33 3.99 14.29
N VAL A 54 -1.84 2.76 14.13
CA VAL A 54 -3.08 2.48 13.39
C VAL A 54 -4.26 3.24 14.01
N ASN A 55 -4.45 3.15 15.32
CA ASN A 55 -5.54 3.83 16.03
C ASN A 55 -5.39 5.36 15.95
N LEU A 56 -4.16 5.85 16.07
CA LEU A 56 -3.86 7.28 15.91
C LEU A 56 -4.23 7.79 14.51
N LEU A 57 -3.87 7.06 13.45
CA LEU A 57 -4.21 7.44 12.08
C LEU A 57 -5.73 7.44 11.85
N ASP A 58 -6.44 6.40 12.31
CA ASP A 58 -7.90 6.31 12.19
C ASP A 58 -8.61 7.47 12.90
N LYS A 59 -8.30 7.70 14.18
CA LYS A 59 -8.88 8.81 14.95
C LYS A 59 -8.52 10.18 14.37
N TYR A 60 -7.28 10.36 13.90
CA TYR A 60 -6.85 11.61 13.28
C TYR A 60 -7.66 11.88 12.00
N LEU A 61 -7.70 10.94 11.06
CA LEU A 61 -8.40 11.11 9.79
C LEU A 61 -9.90 11.36 10.01
N LYS A 62 -10.53 10.61 10.93
CA LYS A 62 -11.92 10.84 11.34
C LYS A 62 -12.16 12.25 11.88
N SER A 63 -11.26 12.77 12.73
CA SER A 63 -11.41 14.10 13.32
C SER A 63 -11.34 15.24 12.30
N ILE A 64 -10.71 15.02 11.14
CA ILE A 64 -10.66 15.98 10.03
C ILE A 64 -11.70 15.70 8.93
N GLY A 65 -12.65 14.79 9.17
CA GLY A 65 -13.78 14.49 8.28
C GLY A 65 -13.53 13.43 7.22
N PHE A 66 -12.47 12.62 7.36
CA PHE A 66 -12.14 11.52 6.45
C PHE A 66 -12.14 10.19 7.23
N GLU A 67 -13.30 9.56 7.41
CA GLU A 67 -13.37 8.27 8.10
C GLU A 67 -12.70 7.18 7.26
N VAL A 68 -11.97 6.25 7.89
CA VAL A 68 -11.42 5.10 7.15
C VAL A 68 -12.55 4.08 6.95
N ASP A 69 -12.86 3.73 5.70
CA ASP A 69 -14.04 2.88 5.37
C ASP A 69 -13.78 1.36 5.47
N ARG A 70 -12.55 0.99 5.81
CA ARG A 70 -12.04 -0.38 5.84
C ARG A 70 -10.97 -0.52 6.91
N LYS A 71 -10.63 -1.76 7.28
CA LYS A 71 -9.50 -2.02 8.17
C LYS A 71 -8.19 -1.47 7.58
N ILE A 72 -7.32 -0.98 8.46
CA ILE A 72 -5.93 -0.67 8.14
C ILE A 72 -5.10 -1.94 8.35
N ASP A 73 -4.58 -2.50 7.28
CA ASP A 73 -3.75 -3.71 7.34
C ASP A 73 -2.31 -3.36 7.74
N LEU A 74 -1.70 -4.17 8.61
CA LEU A 74 -0.26 -4.12 8.89
C LEU A 74 0.48 -5.11 8.01
N MET A 75 1.63 -4.72 7.46
CA MET A 75 2.46 -5.60 6.63
C MET A 75 3.95 -5.39 6.87
N SER A 76 4.75 -6.40 6.53
CA SER A 76 6.20 -6.25 6.41
C SER A 76 6.83 -7.27 5.47
N GLY A 77 7.82 -6.84 4.70
CA GLY A 77 8.65 -7.75 3.90
C GLY A 77 9.74 -8.42 4.74
N PRO A 78 10.32 -9.56 4.28
CA PRO A 78 11.48 -10.16 4.94
C PRO A 78 12.63 -9.15 5.10
N GLY A 79 12.96 -8.80 6.34
CA GLY A 79 14.01 -7.82 6.66
C GLY A 79 13.73 -6.39 6.18
N GLY A 80 12.50 -6.09 5.76
CA GLY A 80 12.08 -4.78 5.27
C GLY A 80 11.49 -3.89 6.37
N PRO A 81 11.01 -2.69 6.00
CA PRO A 81 10.23 -1.85 6.91
C PRO A 81 8.91 -2.54 7.27
N ALA A 82 8.36 -2.22 8.44
CA ALA A 82 6.95 -2.46 8.72
C ALA A 82 6.12 -1.30 8.14
N GLY A 83 4.84 -1.54 7.89
CA GLY A 83 3.98 -0.52 7.31
C GLY A 83 2.51 -0.73 7.61
N VAL A 84 1.75 0.37 7.56
CA VAL A 84 0.31 0.33 7.35
C VAL A 84 0.06 0.35 5.84
N HIS A 85 -0.80 -0.55 5.39
CA HIS A 85 -1.07 -0.77 3.99
C HIS A 85 -2.47 -0.30 3.62
N CYS A 86 -2.51 0.49 2.55
CA CYS A 86 -3.68 0.96 1.83
C CYS A 86 -4.78 1.52 2.75
N VAL A 87 -4.37 2.46 3.60
CA VAL A 87 -5.30 3.30 4.34
C VAL A 87 -6.15 4.03 3.30
N HIS A 88 -7.47 3.91 3.42
CA HIS A 88 -8.44 4.48 2.50
C HIS A 88 -9.35 5.46 3.25
N PRO A 89 -8.95 6.74 3.36
CA PRO A 89 -9.77 7.76 4.00
C PRO A 89 -10.94 8.11 3.10
N CYS A 90 -12.17 7.82 3.54
CA CYS A 90 -13.40 8.19 2.89
C CYS A 90 -14.02 9.41 3.57
N GLY A 91 -14.12 10.50 2.81
CA GLY A 91 -14.69 11.76 3.25
C GLY A 91 -14.57 12.77 2.12
N GLY A 92 -15.59 13.60 1.92
CA GLY A 92 -15.72 14.43 0.71
C GLY A 92 -16.76 13.87 -0.26
N GLN A 93 -17.21 14.70 -1.21
CA GLN A 93 -18.42 14.49 -2.00
C GLN A 93 -18.36 13.31 -3.00
N ASP A 94 -17.22 12.60 -3.13
CA ASP A 94 -17.01 11.57 -4.14
C ASP A 94 -16.21 10.34 -3.67
N ARG A 95 -16.43 9.20 -4.33
CA ARG A 95 -15.84 7.87 -4.04
C ARG A 95 -14.40 7.66 -4.56
N TRP A 96 -13.74 8.71 -5.04
CA TRP A 96 -12.40 8.65 -5.65
C TRP A 96 -11.33 9.13 -4.66
N THR A 97 -11.39 8.67 -3.42
CA THR A 97 -10.44 9.08 -2.40
C THR A 97 -9.10 8.36 -2.57
N LEU A 98 -8.03 9.15 -2.53
CA LEU A 98 -6.65 8.68 -2.61
C LEU A 98 -6.38 7.66 -1.49
N THR A 99 -5.59 6.63 -1.77
CA THR A 99 -5.14 5.68 -0.74
C THR A 99 -3.68 5.94 -0.37
N PHE A 100 -3.24 5.54 0.81
CA PHE A 100 -1.83 5.65 1.15
C PHE A 100 -1.30 4.47 1.95
N ASP A 101 -0.01 4.23 1.77
CA ASP A 101 0.81 3.37 2.62
C ASP A 101 1.73 4.25 3.46
N MET A 102 2.01 3.83 4.70
CA MET A 102 3.06 4.44 5.51
C MET A 102 4.00 3.35 5.99
N PHE A 103 5.20 3.34 5.43
CA PHE A 103 6.29 2.44 5.78
C PHE A 103 7.23 3.11 6.77
N TRP A 104 7.71 2.37 7.75
CA TRP A 104 8.62 2.90 8.75
C TRP A 104 9.83 2.04 9.03
N HIS A 105 10.91 2.73 9.38
CA HIS A 105 12.07 2.17 10.05
C HIS A 105 12.03 2.56 11.53
N PHE A 106 12.35 1.61 12.41
CA PHE A 106 12.44 1.92 13.82
C PHE A 106 13.58 2.90 14.11
N ASN A 107 13.30 3.94 14.89
CA ASN A 107 14.31 4.83 15.44
C ASN A 107 13.88 5.34 16.81
N ALA A 108 14.54 4.87 17.88
CA ALA A 108 14.22 5.25 19.26
C ALA A 108 14.38 6.76 19.56
N GLU A 109 15.13 7.51 18.75
CA GLU A 109 15.32 8.96 18.91
C GLU A 109 14.23 9.78 18.21
N SER A 110 13.62 9.21 17.17
CA SER A 110 12.57 9.78 16.33
C SER A 110 11.23 9.10 16.60
N VAL A 111 10.41 9.72 17.46
CA VAL A 111 9.07 9.19 17.81
C VAL A 111 8.22 8.97 16.56
N LEU A 112 8.07 10.01 15.74
CA LEU A 112 7.49 9.97 14.40
C LEU A 112 8.07 11.13 13.60
N ALA A 113 8.74 10.85 12.49
CA ALA A 113 9.39 11.87 11.65
C ALA A 113 9.46 11.41 10.19
N PRO A 114 9.55 12.32 9.21
CA PRO A 114 9.87 11.92 7.84
C PRO A 114 11.20 11.17 7.79
N SER A 115 11.28 10.11 6.98
CA SER A 115 12.54 9.39 6.79
C SER A 115 13.61 10.29 6.17
N PRO A 116 14.89 10.11 6.56
CA PRO A 116 15.99 10.74 5.83
C PRO A 116 16.08 10.18 4.41
N SER A 117 16.75 10.90 3.50
CA SER A 117 16.71 10.60 2.06
C SER A 117 17.25 9.20 1.72
N GLU A 118 18.23 8.69 2.46
CA GLU A 118 18.78 7.35 2.27
C GLU A 118 17.81 6.21 2.63
N ARG A 119 16.72 6.50 3.35
CA ARG A 119 15.66 5.56 3.72
C ARG A 119 14.34 5.83 3.01
N GLY A 120 14.27 6.89 2.20
CA GLY A 120 13.10 7.26 1.41
C GLY A 120 13.12 6.68 0.01
N GLU A 121 11.95 6.43 -0.56
CA GLU A 121 11.83 6.05 -1.97
C GLU A 121 12.28 7.22 -2.87
N MET A 122 13.25 6.95 -3.74
CA MET A 122 13.86 7.96 -4.62
C MET A 122 14.44 9.17 -3.85
N GLY A 123 14.91 8.96 -2.61
CA GLY A 123 15.42 10.05 -1.78
C GLY A 123 14.35 10.89 -1.09
N LYS A 124 13.08 10.45 -1.11
CA LYS A 124 11.93 11.21 -0.59
C LYS A 124 11.16 10.41 0.46
N SER A 125 10.76 11.11 1.53
CA SER A 125 9.84 10.62 2.55
C SER A 125 8.38 10.55 2.09
N PHE A 126 8.06 11.19 0.97
CA PHE A 126 6.72 11.31 0.43
C PHE A 126 6.75 11.15 -1.08
N VAL A 127 6.03 10.15 -1.60
CA VAL A 127 5.90 9.87 -3.04
C VAL A 127 4.43 9.69 -3.38
N CYS A 128 3.99 10.28 -4.49
CA CYS A 128 2.60 10.33 -4.91
C CYS A 128 2.48 9.94 -6.39
N TRP A 129 1.45 9.16 -6.72
CA TRP A 129 1.12 8.75 -8.08
C TRP A 129 -0.28 9.20 -8.47
N GLY A 130 -0.31 10.25 -9.30
CA GLY A 130 -1.51 10.70 -9.99
C GLY A 130 -1.63 10.18 -11.41
N LYS A 131 -2.75 10.49 -12.06
CA LYS A 131 -3.06 10.14 -13.43
C LYS A 131 -1.95 10.47 -14.41
N SER A 132 -1.45 11.70 -14.38
CA SER A 132 -0.38 12.15 -15.28
C SER A 132 0.88 11.32 -15.13
N TYR A 133 1.23 10.93 -13.90
CA TYR A 133 2.39 10.06 -13.66
C TYR A 133 2.17 8.67 -14.28
N ILE A 134 1.03 8.04 -14.00
CA ILE A 134 0.72 6.69 -14.50
C ILE A 134 0.67 6.67 -16.02
N GLU A 135 0.05 7.66 -16.66
CA GLU A 135 0.03 7.79 -18.11
C GLU A 135 1.42 7.95 -18.71
N GLN A 136 2.30 8.75 -18.08
CA GLN A 136 3.70 8.87 -18.49
C GLN A 136 4.48 7.57 -18.30
N PHE A 137 4.22 6.84 -17.23
CA PHE A 137 4.81 5.53 -17.01
C PHE A 137 4.38 4.54 -18.10
N TYR A 138 3.10 4.51 -18.49
CA TYR A 138 2.59 3.61 -19.51
C TYR A 138 3.13 3.91 -20.92
N LYS A 139 3.43 5.17 -21.24
CA LYS A 139 4.05 5.58 -22.52
C LYS A 139 5.42 4.93 -22.79
N LYS A 140 6.06 4.35 -21.77
CA LYS A 140 7.35 3.63 -21.91
C LYS A 140 7.20 2.28 -22.61
N PHE A 141 5.98 1.77 -22.75
CA PHE A 141 5.70 0.41 -23.24
C PHE A 141 4.89 0.44 -24.53
N GLN A 142 5.14 -0.54 -25.41
CA GLN A 142 4.40 -0.75 -26.64
C GLN A 142 3.35 -1.83 -26.45
N PHE A 143 2.30 -1.53 -25.69
CA PHE A 143 1.26 -2.52 -25.41
C PHE A 143 0.58 -3.02 -26.69
N THR A 144 0.34 -4.32 -26.75
CA THR A 144 -0.29 -5.00 -27.88
C THR A 144 -1.81 -4.79 -27.84
N VAL A 145 -2.40 -4.54 -29.01
CA VAL A 145 -3.86 -4.48 -29.16
C VAL A 145 -4.46 -5.86 -28.90
N VAL A 146 -5.46 -5.93 -28.02
CA VAL A 146 -6.09 -7.20 -27.63
C VAL A 146 -7.14 -7.59 -28.66
N GLY A 147 -6.86 -8.66 -29.41
CA GLY A 147 -7.81 -9.33 -30.29
C GLY A 147 -8.23 -10.71 -29.79
N PRO A 148 -9.02 -11.47 -30.56
CA PRO A 148 -9.58 -12.75 -30.13
C PRO A 148 -8.53 -13.79 -29.66
N SER A 149 -7.33 -13.79 -30.25
CA SER A 149 -6.24 -14.68 -29.82
C SER A 149 -5.69 -14.28 -28.45
N GLN A 150 -5.44 -12.98 -28.22
CA GLN A 150 -4.98 -12.48 -26.92
C GLN A 150 -6.02 -12.73 -25.84
N GLU A 151 -7.31 -12.49 -26.11
CA GLU A 151 -8.39 -12.79 -25.16
C GLU A 151 -8.40 -14.25 -24.71
N LYS A 152 -8.17 -15.18 -25.65
CA LYS A 152 -8.09 -16.62 -25.33
C LYS A 152 -6.93 -16.92 -24.38
N GLU A 153 -5.78 -16.28 -24.56
CA GLU A 153 -4.63 -16.41 -23.67
C GLU A 153 -4.89 -15.82 -22.28
N ILE A 154 -5.53 -14.64 -22.22
CA ILE A 154 -5.92 -14.00 -20.96
C ILE A 154 -6.87 -14.92 -20.18
N ARG A 155 -7.92 -15.44 -20.84
CA ARG A 155 -8.87 -16.39 -20.21
C ARG A 155 -8.16 -17.67 -19.75
N ARG A 156 -7.18 -18.16 -20.51
CA ARG A 156 -6.38 -19.32 -20.11
C ARG A 156 -5.57 -19.03 -18.85
N TYR A 157 -4.97 -17.85 -18.72
CA TYR A 157 -4.26 -17.45 -17.52
C TYR A 157 -5.18 -17.44 -16.28
N PHE A 158 -6.37 -16.84 -16.37
CA PHE A 158 -7.34 -16.82 -15.26
C PHE A 158 -7.98 -18.20 -14.98
N ALA A 159 -7.70 -19.22 -15.79
CA ALA A 159 -8.03 -20.62 -15.49
C ALA A 159 -6.81 -21.45 -15.04
N SER A 160 -5.62 -20.84 -15.01
CA SER A 160 -4.35 -21.53 -14.78
C SER A 160 -4.14 -21.95 -13.32
N ARG A 161 -3.10 -22.76 -13.08
CA ARG A 161 -2.68 -23.12 -11.73
C ARG A 161 -2.27 -21.90 -10.90
N HIS A 162 -1.54 -20.96 -11.49
CA HIS A 162 -1.09 -19.75 -10.80
C HIS A 162 -2.27 -18.92 -10.29
N TRP A 163 -3.29 -18.72 -11.12
CA TRP A 163 -4.50 -18.01 -10.68
C TRP A 163 -5.26 -18.77 -9.58
N LYS A 164 -5.33 -20.09 -9.65
CA LYS A 164 -5.92 -20.88 -8.56
C LYS A 164 -5.14 -20.73 -7.25
N GLU A 165 -3.82 -20.58 -7.32
CA GLU A 165 -2.97 -20.31 -6.15
C GLU A 165 -3.22 -18.88 -5.61
N VAL A 166 -3.36 -17.87 -6.48
CA VAL A 166 -3.84 -16.53 -6.10
C VAL A 166 -5.10 -16.60 -5.26
N LEU A 167 -6.13 -17.29 -5.75
CA LEU A 167 -7.42 -17.37 -5.06
C LEU A 167 -7.32 -18.05 -3.69
N ARG A 168 -6.40 -19.01 -3.52
CA ARG A 168 -6.14 -19.66 -2.22
C ARG A 168 -5.48 -18.69 -1.25
N HIS A 169 -4.48 -17.93 -1.72
CA HIS A 169 -3.75 -16.99 -0.88
C HIS A 169 -4.63 -15.85 -0.37
N ILE A 170 -5.60 -15.37 -1.17
CA ILE A 170 -6.59 -14.37 -0.73
C ILE A 170 -7.40 -14.85 0.50
N THR A 171 -7.59 -16.16 0.64
CA THR A 171 -8.33 -16.76 1.76
C THR A 171 -7.44 -17.26 2.89
N ASP A 172 -6.12 -17.08 2.78
CA ASP A 172 -5.15 -17.50 3.79
C ASP A 172 -4.92 -16.36 4.78
N PHE A 173 -5.46 -16.50 5.99
CA PHE A 173 -5.35 -15.48 7.04
C PHE A 173 -3.93 -15.30 7.58
N ASN A 174 -2.98 -16.17 7.22
CA ASN A 174 -1.57 -15.97 7.55
C ASN A 174 -0.88 -14.98 6.60
N ILE A 175 -1.50 -14.62 5.48
CA ILE A 175 -0.95 -13.66 4.50
C ILE A 175 -1.48 -12.27 4.83
N THR A 176 -0.57 -11.35 5.15
CA THR A 176 -0.89 -9.95 5.47
C THR A 176 -0.92 -9.08 4.22
N HIS A 177 -0.06 -9.38 3.24
CA HIS A 177 -0.06 -8.73 1.93
C HIS A 177 0.57 -9.64 0.87
N MET A 178 0.15 -9.50 -0.39
CA MET A 178 0.81 -10.22 -1.48
C MET A 178 0.69 -9.51 -2.83
N HIS A 179 1.66 -9.82 -3.69
CA HIS A 179 1.62 -9.53 -5.11
C HIS A 179 1.54 -10.83 -5.90
N ALA A 180 0.61 -10.93 -6.85
CA ALA A 180 0.76 -11.88 -7.96
C ALA A 180 1.58 -11.23 -9.07
N ASN A 181 2.77 -11.76 -9.27
CA ASN A 181 3.72 -11.25 -10.23
C ASN A 181 3.44 -11.85 -11.61
N VAL A 182 3.18 -10.99 -12.59
CA VAL A 182 2.93 -11.40 -13.97
C VAL A 182 3.83 -10.65 -14.95
N GLU A 183 4.05 -11.27 -16.10
CA GLU A 183 4.60 -10.60 -17.26
C GLU A 183 3.48 -10.38 -18.27
N ILE A 184 3.35 -9.16 -18.80
CA ILE A 184 2.28 -8.78 -19.73
C ILE A 184 2.80 -7.99 -20.94
N SER A 185 2.15 -8.15 -22.08
CA SER A 185 2.27 -7.21 -23.23
C SER A 185 1.00 -6.41 -23.48
N ILE A 186 -0.08 -6.65 -22.72
CA ILE A 186 -1.37 -5.99 -22.90
C ILE A 186 -1.49 -4.73 -22.02
N PRO A 187 -2.40 -3.78 -22.36
CA PRO A 187 -2.66 -2.63 -21.51
C PRO A 187 -3.13 -3.06 -20.11
N PRO A 188 -2.64 -2.42 -19.02
CA PRO A 188 -3.03 -2.76 -17.65
C PRO A 188 -4.54 -2.67 -17.38
N ASP A 189 -5.27 -1.78 -18.07
CA ASP A 189 -6.73 -1.72 -17.95
C ASP A 189 -7.45 -2.97 -18.48
N VAL A 190 -6.87 -3.64 -19.49
CA VAL A 190 -7.42 -4.92 -19.95
C VAL A 190 -7.18 -6.00 -18.89
N LEU A 191 -5.98 -6.05 -18.31
CA LEU A 191 -5.67 -6.95 -17.20
C LEU A 191 -6.65 -6.74 -16.03
N ARG A 192 -6.89 -5.49 -15.63
CA ARG A 192 -7.83 -5.08 -14.59
C ARG A 192 -9.23 -5.62 -14.84
N LEU A 193 -9.77 -5.42 -16.04
CA LEU A 193 -11.12 -5.87 -16.43
C LEU A 193 -11.28 -7.39 -16.27
N TYR A 194 -10.32 -8.16 -16.79
CA TYR A 194 -10.36 -9.61 -16.71
C TYR A 194 -10.15 -10.13 -15.29
N ALA A 195 -9.29 -9.49 -14.49
CA ALA A 195 -9.08 -9.82 -13.08
C ALA A 195 -10.34 -9.60 -12.24
N ILE A 196 -11.03 -8.46 -12.40
CA ILE A 196 -12.31 -8.19 -11.72
C ILE A 196 -13.34 -9.28 -12.05
N ASN A 197 -13.46 -9.64 -13.33
CA ASN A 197 -14.38 -10.70 -13.74
C ASN A 197 -13.98 -12.07 -13.18
N ALA A 198 -12.69 -12.40 -13.14
CA ALA A 198 -12.20 -13.64 -12.57
C ALA A 198 -12.45 -13.73 -11.06
N PHE A 199 -12.28 -12.62 -10.32
CA PHE A 199 -12.64 -12.53 -8.91
C PHE A 199 -14.14 -12.73 -8.68
N LYS A 200 -14.97 -12.05 -9.47
CA LYS A 200 -16.42 -12.22 -9.40
C LYS A 200 -16.85 -13.68 -9.63
N GLN A 201 -16.22 -14.36 -10.60
CA GLN A 201 -16.47 -15.79 -10.87
C GLN A 201 -16.03 -16.71 -9.73
N ALA A 202 -15.02 -16.31 -8.97
CA ALA A 202 -14.57 -17.01 -7.76
C ALA A 202 -15.43 -16.71 -6.51
N GLY A 203 -16.45 -15.86 -6.61
CA GLY A 203 -17.31 -15.47 -5.50
C GLY A 203 -16.76 -14.31 -4.66
N PHE A 204 -15.74 -13.60 -5.15
CA PHE A 204 -15.17 -12.44 -4.47
C PHE A 204 -15.77 -11.13 -4.97
N ALA A 205 -15.78 -10.12 -4.10
CA ALA A 205 -16.29 -8.78 -4.41
C ALA A 205 -15.16 -7.74 -4.35
N VAL A 206 -14.95 -7.04 -5.46
CA VAL A 206 -14.00 -5.93 -5.56
C VAL A 206 -14.77 -4.62 -5.39
N GLN A 207 -14.40 -3.82 -4.39
CA GLN A 207 -14.91 -2.46 -4.17
C GLN A 207 -14.35 -1.51 -5.21
N TRP A 208 -13.03 -1.58 -5.38
CA TRP A 208 -12.28 -0.58 -6.10
C TRP A 208 -10.97 -1.14 -6.65
N THR A 209 -10.46 -0.48 -7.69
CA THR A 209 -9.17 -0.80 -8.28
C THR A 209 -8.49 0.47 -8.73
N PHE A 210 -7.19 0.56 -8.51
CA PHE A 210 -6.40 1.69 -9.01
C PHE A 210 -5.01 1.24 -9.48
N PRO A 211 -4.42 1.93 -10.46
CA PRO A 211 -3.05 1.68 -10.86
C PRO A 211 -2.09 2.28 -9.84
N CYS A 212 -0.96 1.63 -9.66
CA CYS A 212 0.16 2.17 -8.92
C CYS A 212 1.46 1.70 -9.56
N VAL A 213 2.57 2.30 -9.19
CA VAL A 213 3.90 1.76 -9.48
C VAL A 213 4.64 1.59 -8.17
N PHE A 214 5.63 0.72 -8.15
CA PHE A 214 6.51 0.55 -7.00
C PHE A 214 7.93 0.30 -7.47
N HIS A 215 8.88 0.73 -6.66
CA HIS A 215 10.30 0.61 -6.98
C HIS A 215 10.84 -0.77 -6.58
N VAL A 216 11.50 -1.46 -7.51
CA VAL A 216 12.30 -2.66 -7.26
C VAL A 216 13.75 -2.42 -7.68
N LYS A 217 14.64 -3.39 -7.45
CA LYS A 217 16.08 -3.27 -7.75
C LYS A 217 16.36 -2.90 -9.22
N GLU A 218 15.60 -3.45 -10.16
CA GLU A 218 15.72 -3.17 -11.59
C GLU A 218 14.87 -1.96 -12.06
N GLY A 219 14.39 -1.13 -11.13
CA GLY A 219 13.57 0.05 -11.39
C GLY A 219 12.09 -0.15 -11.11
N TYR A 220 11.23 0.70 -11.65
CA TYR A 220 9.79 0.62 -11.38
C TYR A 220 9.11 -0.57 -12.05
N ARG A 221 8.16 -1.17 -11.33
CA ARG A 221 7.14 -2.11 -11.84
C ARG A 221 5.77 -1.47 -11.72
N GLY A 222 4.84 -1.90 -12.57
CA GLY A 222 3.45 -1.50 -12.40
C GLY A 222 2.74 -2.46 -11.46
N LYS A 223 1.73 -1.97 -10.76
CA LYS A 223 0.78 -2.80 -10.00
C LYS A 223 -0.65 -2.30 -10.22
N ILE A 224 -1.59 -3.21 -10.07
CA ILE A 224 -3.01 -2.89 -9.97
C ILE A 224 -3.42 -3.35 -8.59
N VAL A 225 -3.84 -2.40 -7.76
CA VAL A 225 -4.32 -2.66 -6.40
C VAL A 225 -5.81 -2.95 -6.47
N PHE A 226 -6.25 -3.99 -5.77
CA PHE A 226 -7.64 -4.40 -5.66
C PHE A 226 -8.08 -4.28 -4.21
N LEU A 227 -8.99 -3.33 -3.97
CA LEU A 227 -9.69 -3.20 -2.70
C LEU A 227 -10.86 -4.17 -2.70
N MET A 228 -10.76 -5.24 -1.92
CA MET A 228 -11.80 -6.25 -1.83
C MET A 228 -12.74 -5.98 -0.65
N ILE A 229 -14.04 -6.22 -0.86
CA ILE A 229 -15.10 -6.19 0.18
C ILE A 229 -15.28 -7.58 0.77
N TYR A 230 -15.17 -8.63 -0.05
CA TYR A 230 -15.37 -10.00 0.39
C TYR A 230 -14.36 -10.97 -0.27
N PRO A 231 -13.43 -11.56 0.51
CA PRO A 231 -13.06 -11.12 1.87
C PRO A 231 -12.58 -9.65 1.89
N GLU A 232 -12.66 -8.98 3.04
CA GLU A 232 -12.09 -7.65 3.19
C GLU A 232 -10.56 -7.77 3.27
N VAL A 233 -9.89 -7.54 2.15
CA VAL A 233 -8.43 -7.59 2.00
C VAL A 233 -8.00 -6.58 0.93
N VAL A 234 -6.71 -6.23 0.93
CA VAL A 234 -6.06 -5.55 -0.19
C VAL A 234 -5.15 -6.55 -0.88
N TRP A 235 -5.18 -6.52 -2.21
CA TRP A 235 -4.48 -7.52 -3.00
C TRP A 235 -4.02 -6.92 -4.32
N ASP A 236 -2.81 -7.27 -4.79
CA ASP A 236 -2.25 -6.64 -6.00
C ASP A 236 -1.88 -7.65 -7.10
N ILE A 237 -2.08 -7.23 -8.35
CA ILE A 237 -1.34 -7.80 -9.49
C ILE A 237 -0.19 -6.87 -9.81
N ALA A 238 1.02 -7.28 -9.48
CA ALA A 238 2.23 -6.61 -9.95
C ALA A 238 2.61 -7.15 -11.32
N TRP A 239 3.09 -6.28 -12.20
CA TRP A 239 3.39 -6.64 -13.58
C TRP A 239 4.70 -6.04 -14.10
N LYS A 240 5.35 -6.84 -14.96
CA LYS A 240 6.50 -6.45 -15.78
C LYS A 240 6.11 -6.51 -17.25
N TYR A 241 6.47 -5.49 -18.02
CA TYR A 241 6.25 -5.52 -19.47
C TYR A 241 7.16 -6.55 -20.14
N ASN A 242 6.58 -7.43 -20.97
CA ASN A 242 7.29 -8.37 -21.83
C ASN A 242 6.54 -8.53 -23.16
N SER A 243 7.13 -8.06 -24.25
CA SER A 243 6.53 -8.09 -25.59
C SER A 243 6.34 -9.50 -26.18
N GLN A 244 6.94 -10.53 -25.58
CA GLN A 244 6.91 -11.90 -26.09
C GLN A 244 5.72 -12.73 -25.57
N VAL A 245 4.91 -12.18 -24.66
CA VAL A 245 3.83 -12.91 -23.99
C VAL A 245 2.61 -12.02 -23.81
N VAL A 246 1.39 -12.58 -23.95
CA VAL A 246 0.16 -11.82 -23.64
C VAL A 246 0.06 -11.61 -22.14
N ILE A 247 0.08 -12.71 -21.41
CA ILE A 247 0.17 -12.77 -19.95
C ILE A 247 0.74 -14.12 -19.52
N ARG A 248 1.63 -14.12 -18.52
CA ARG A 248 2.06 -15.34 -17.81
C ARG A 248 2.50 -15.01 -16.37
N PRO A 249 2.59 -16.00 -15.47
CA PRO A 249 3.30 -15.82 -14.21
C PRO A 249 4.74 -15.37 -14.44
N SER A 250 5.21 -14.44 -13.62
CA SER A 250 6.59 -13.96 -13.68
C SER A 250 7.57 -15.11 -13.44
N GLN A 251 8.67 -15.10 -14.20
CA GLN A 251 9.80 -16.01 -13.96
C GLN A 251 10.85 -15.39 -13.02
N GLU A 252 10.63 -14.15 -12.59
CA GLU A 252 11.50 -13.38 -11.70
C GLU A 252 10.73 -12.95 -10.45
N VAL A 253 11.39 -12.95 -9.30
CA VAL A 253 10.90 -12.25 -8.11
C VAL A 253 10.93 -10.74 -8.35
N PHE A 254 10.00 -9.99 -7.74
CA PHE A 254 9.99 -8.53 -7.88
C PHE A 254 10.52 -7.84 -6.63
N ILE A 255 10.05 -8.20 -5.44
CA ILE A 255 10.46 -7.51 -4.20
C ILE A 255 11.28 -8.40 -3.31
N PHE A 256 10.73 -9.56 -2.97
CA PHE A 256 11.33 -10.43 -1.98
C PHE A 256 12.12 -11.52 -2.70
N ASP A 257 13.31 -11.86 -2.21
CA ASP A 257 14.04 -13.05 -2.63
C ASP A 257 13.30 -14.31 -2.11
N THR A 258 12.06 -14.51 -2.57
CA THR A 258 11.21 -15.64 -2.23
C THR A 258 11.55 -16.86 -3.07
N ILE A 259 11.12 -18.02 -2.62
CA ILE A 259 11.28 -19.30 -3.32
C ILE A 259 10.37 -19.36 -4.57
N HIS A 260 9.41 -18.43 -4.72
CA HIS A 260 8.36 -18.49 -5.74
C HIS A 260 8.28 -17.21 -6.57
N PRO A 261 8.89 -17.14 -7.77
CA PRO A 261 8.93 -15.91 -8.58
C PRO A 261 7.55 -15.38 -9.00
N GLY A 262 6.51 -16.22 -8.99
CA GLY A 262 5.13 -15.79 -9.25
C GLY A 262 4.51 -14.94 -8.13
N PHE A 263 5.13 -14.88 -6.95
CA PHE A 263 4.55 -14.23 -5.78
C PHE A 263 5.58 -13.50 -4.92
N ASP A 264 5.23 -12.27 -4.51
CA ASP A 264 5.80 -11.66 -3.31
C ASP A 264 4.78 -11.82 -2.19
N ILE A 265 5.14 -12.50 -1.10
CA ILE A 265 4.22 -12.80 0.01
C ILE A 265 4.80 -12.23 1.31
N SER A 266 3.98 -11.45 2.00
CA SER A 266 4.16 -11.03 3.38
C SER A 266 3.23 -11.86 4.27
N THR A 267 3.73 -12.32 5.41
CA THR A 267 2.96 -13.14 6.35
C THR A 267 2.89 -12.48 7.72
N VAL A 268 1.97 -12.96 8.55
CA VAL A 268 1.88 -12.56 9.96
C VAL A 268 3.19 -12.82 10.68
N ASP A 269 3.78 -14.01 10.50
CA ASP A 269 5.07 -14.36 11.12
C ASP A 269 6.20 -13.36 10.76
N LEU A 270 6.26 -12.91 9.50
CA LEU A 270 7.27 -11.93 9.06
C LEU A 270 7.04 -10.57 9.70
N LEU A 271 5.77 -10.13 9.78
CA LEU A 271 5.41 -8.89 10.46
C LEU A 271 5.77 -8.95 11.95
N GLU A 272 5.39 -10.03 12.64
CA GLU A 272 5.71 -10.24 14.06
C GLU A 272 7.21 -10.26 14.30
N GLU A 273 7.99 -10.93 13.44
CA GLU A 273 9.45 -10.95 13.52
C GLU A 273 10.04 -9.54 13.41
N VAL A 274 9.52 -8.71 12.50
CA VAL A 274 10.00 -7.33 12.33
C VAL A 274 9.61 -6.46 13.52
N LEU A 275 8.37 -6.55 14.01
CA LEU A 275 7.89 -5.75 15.14
C LEU A 275 8.54 -6.17 16.48
N ALA A 276 8.91 -7.43 16.64
CA ALA A 276 9.51 -7.94 17.88
C ALA A 276 10.99 -7.56 18.07
N LYS A 277 11.67 -7.05 17.02
CA LYS A 277 13.10 -6.69 17.07
C LYS A 277 13.38 -5.48 17.94
N ASP A 278 12.41 -4.59 18.05
CA ASP A 278 12.60 -3.26 18.61
C ASP A 278 11.62 -2.98 19.77
N ARG A 279 11.99 -1.99 20.59
CA ARG A 279 11.16 -1.57 21.72
C ARG A 279 10.35 -0.34 21.36
N TYR A 280 9.14 -0.56 20.91
CA TYR A 280 8.18 0.49 20.59
C TYR A 280 7.57 1.15 21.85
N ILE A 281 6.99 2.32 21.64
CA ILE A 281 6.27 3.13 22.63
C ILE A 281 4.78 2.90 22.40
N ASP A 282 4.13 2.24 23.36
CA ASP A 282 2.68 2.16 23.42
C ASP A 282 2.07 3.51 23.81
N LEU A 283 1.02 3.91 23.11
CA LEU A 283 0.22 5.08 23.46
C LEU A 283 -1.12 4.61 24.04
N SER A 284 -1.51 5.18 25.17
CA SER A 284 -2.86 4.99 25.70
C SER A 284 -3.90 5.74 24.87
N GLU A 285 -5.17 5.35 25.00
CA GLU A 285 -6.29 6.04 24.34
C GLU A 285 -6.32 7.54 24.63
N ASP A 286 -6.13 7.94 25.89
CA ASP A 286 -6.09 9.35 26.32
C ASP A 286 -4.94 10.12 25.65
N GLU A 287 -3.77 9.47 25.48
CA GLU A 287 -2.61 10.07 24.81
C GLU A 287 -2.88 10.25 23.31
N ILE A 288 -3.52 9.27 22.66
CA ILE A 288 -3.92 9.35 21.25
C ILE A 288 -4.94 10.47 21.05
N GLU A 289 -5.99 10.53 21.87
CA GLU A 289 -7.02 11.57 21.79
C GLU A 289 -6.44 12.97 21.95
N ARG A 290 -5.51 13.12 22.90
CA ARG A 290 -4.81 14.38 23.10
C ARG A 290 -3.96 14.79 21.90
N VAL A 291 -3.23 13.85 21.29
CA VAL A 291 -2.46 14.13 20.05
C VAL A 291 -3.41 14.59 18.94
N VAL A 292 -4.52 13.88 18.74
CA VAL A 292 -5.52 14.21 17.71
C VAL A 292 -6.09 15.62 17.92
N GLU A 293 -6.47 15.96 19.15
CA GLU A 293 -6.96 17.30 19.48
C GLU A 293 -5.91 18.39 19.21
N MET A 294 -4.66 18.16 19.63
CA MET A 294 -3.58 19.13 19.46
C MET A 294 -3.15 19.30 18.00
N ALA A 295 -3.26 18.24 17.20
CA ALA A 295 -2.86 18.23 15.80
C ALA A 295 -3.91 18.83 14.85
N THR A 296 -5.19 18.86 15.26
CA THR A 296 -6.30 19.35 14.43
C THR A 296 -6.82 20.73 14.82
N LYS A 297 -6.47 21.23 16.00
CA LYS A 297 -6.60 22.64 16.39
C LYS A 297 -5.47 23.47 15.79
#